data_AF-A0A8T4KNS9-F1
#
_entry.id   AF-A0A8T4KNS9-F1
#
_cell.length_a   1.000
_cell.length_b   1.000
_cell.length_c   1.000
_cell.angle_alpha   90.00
_cell.angle_beta   90.00
_cell.angle_gamma   90.00
#
_symmetry.space_group_name_H-M   'P 1'
#
loop_
_entity.id
_entity.type
_entity.pdbx_description
1 polymer ?
#
loop_
_entity_poly.entity_id
_entity_poly.type
_entity_poly.pdbx_seq_one_letter_code
_entity_poly.pdbx_strand_id
1 'polypeptide(L)'
;MKKRRSLEKSKNLDGKAVESDISDKQDMSIAVMNLINIEEHLAFTAMKTRKKEYLIVQSAVRKKRIRLMKKLLTNTEGELWCISKHLLATTMRLMETATKYTDNDTDEAQKIIEDAFDMYGLFWMLQTIEEKTKSNTMG
;
A
#
# COMPACT_ATOMS: atom_id res chain seq x y z
N MET A 1 26.61 9.12 -26.85
CA MET A 1 25.57 8.96 -25.81
C MET A 1 24.65 7.81 -26.20
N LYS A 2 24.80 6.64 -25.56
CA LYS A 2 24.01 5.43 -25.87
C LYS A 2 22.61 5.53 -25.27
N LYS A 3 21.58 5.33 -26.12
CA LYS A 3 20.17 5.07 -25.78
C LYS A 3 20.10 4.15 -24.56
N ARG A 4 19.45 4.60 -23.48
CA ARG A 4 19.02 3.68 -22.41
C ARG A 4 17.96 2.76 -23.01
N ARG A 5 18.32 1.49 -23.05
CA ARG A 5 17.58 0.33 -23.54
C ARG A 5 16.13 0.37 -23.04
N SER A 6 15.22 0.22 -23.99
CA SER A 6 13.81 -0.10 -23.78
C SER A 6 13.66 -1.30 -22.85
N LEU A 7 12.85 -1.17 -21.81
CA LEU A 7 12.21 -2.31 -21.15
C LEU A 7 11.28 -2.94 -22.19
N GLU A 8 11.72 -4.03 -22.80
CA GLU A 8 10.90 -4.88 -23.66
C GLU A 8 9.72 -5.39 -22.82
N LYS A 9 8.50 -5.04 -23.25
CA LYS A 9 7.27 -5.66 -22.76
C LYS A 9 7.34 -7.15 -23.11
N SER A 10 7.57 -8.00 -22.12
CA SER A 10 7.42 -9.45 -22.29
C SER A 10 5.94 -9.76 -22.51
N LYS A 11 5.55 -9.95 -23.77
CA LYS A 11 4.27 -10.53 -24.15
C LYS A 11 4.45 -12.04 -24.22
N ASN A 12 3.81 -12.79 -23.33
CA ASN A 12 3.59 -14.23 -23.56
C ASN A 12 2.39 -14.42 -24.50
N LEU A 13 2.46 -15.49 -25.29
CA LEU A 13 1.66 -15.77 -26.50
C LEU A 13 0.16 -16.02 -26.28
N ASP A 14 -0.35 -15.86 -25.05
CA ASP A 14 -1.77 -16.05 -24.70
C ASP A 14 -2.44 -14.77 -24.14
N GLY A 15 -1.80 -13.60 -24.24
CA GLY A 15 -2.43 -12.32 -23.87
C GLY A 15 -2.61 -12.09 -22.35
N LYS A 16 -2.00 -12.89 -21.48
CA LYS A 16 -2.00 -12.65 -20.02
C LYS A 16 -0.96 -11.61 -19.62
N ALA A 17 -1.34 -10.33 -19.70
CA ALA A 17 -0.63 -9.20 -19.07
C ALA A 17 -0.92 -9.07 -17.56
N VAL A 18 -1.31 -10.16 -16.90
CA VAL A 18 -2.02 -10.11 -15.60
C VAL A 18 -1.09 -10.33 -14.40
N GLU A 19 -0.11 -11.22 -14.52
CA GLU A 19 0.70 -11.64 -13.36
C GLU A 19 1.75 -10.59 -12.96
N SER A 20 2.39 -9.95 -13.94
CA SER A 20 3.35 -8.86 -13.66
C SER A 20 2.68 -7.61 -13.09
N ASP A 21 1.48 -7.26 -13.56
CA ASP A 21 0.77 -6.06 -13.09
C ASP A 21 0.28 -6.21 -11.64
N ILE A 22 -0.06 -7.44 -11.22
CA ILE A 22 -0.43 -7.74 -9.83
C ILE A 22 0.81 -7.66 -8.92
N SER A 23 1.93 -8.28 -9.32
CA SER A 23 3.18 -8.24 -8.56
C SER A 23 3.67 -6.80 -8.35
N ASP A 24 3.65 -5.98 -9.40
CA ASP A 24 4.07 -4.57 -9.32
C ASP A 24 3.19 -3.75 -8.37
N LYS A 25 1.87 -4.02 -8.34
CA LYS A 25 0.92 -3.35 -7.43
C LYS A 25 1.09 -3.82 -5.99
N GLN A 26 1.39 -5.10 -5.76
CA GLN A 26 1.70 -5.62 -4.43
C GLN A 26 2.97 -4.97 -3.88
N ASP A 27 4.06 -4.93 -4.65
CA ASP A 27 5.29 -4.25 -4.24
C ASP A 27 5.04 -2.76 -3.95
N MET A 28 4.21 -2.11 -4.76
CA MET A 28 3.84 -0.72 -4.56
C MET A 28 3.00 -0.52 -3.29
N SER A 29 2.13 -1.47 -2.93
CA SER A 29 1.35 -1.42 -1.69
C SER A 29 2.27 -1.45 -0.47
N ILE A 30 3.29 -2.33 -0.47
CA ILE A 30 4.29 -2.43 0.59
C ILE A 30 5.12 -1.15 0.68
N ALA A 31 5.49 -0.55 -0.47
CA ALA A 31 6.14 0.75 -0.48
C ALA A 31 5.25 1.85 0.14
N VAL A 32 3.94 1.83 -0.10
CA VAL A 32 2.98 2.77 0.52
C VAL A 32 2.86 2.54 2.02
N MET A 33 2.77 1.28 2.49
CA MET A 33 2.76 0.94 3.91
C MET A 33 3.97 1.54 4.62
N ASN A 34 5.17 1.31 4.08
CA ASN A 34 6.41 1.84 4.62
C ASN A 34 6.44 3.38 4.67
N LEU A 35 5.92 4.06 3.63
CA LEU A 35 5.82 5.52 3.64
C LEU A 35 4.86 6.04 4.70
N ILE A 36 3.74 5.36 4.95
CA ILE A 36 2.82 5.69 6.04
C ILE A 36 3.54 5.57 7.39
N ASN A 37 4.28 4.48 7.60
CA ASN A 37 5.02 4.27 8.85
C ASN A 37 6.13 5.33 9.05
N ILE A 38 6.85 5.71 7.99
CA ILE A 38 7.84 6.80 8.04
C ILE A 38 7.19 8.13 8.44
N GLU A 39 5.98 8.46 7.93
CA GLU A 39 5.26 9.67 8.34
C GLU A 39 4.97 9.69 9.86
N GLU A 40 4.59 8.55 10.43
CA GLU A 40 4.33 8.40 11.87
C GLU A 40 5.60 8.60 12.70
N HIS A 41 6.70 7.92 12.33
CA HIS A 41 7.98 8.06 13.02
C HIS A 41 8.55 9.50 12.94
N LEU A 42 8.38 10.19 11.81
CA LEU A 42 8.82 11.58 11.67
C LEU A 42 8.00 12.52 12.56
N ALA A 43 6.69 12.29 12.69
CA ALA A 43 5.84 13.07 13.60
C ALA A 43 6.30 12.91 15.05
N PHE A 44 6.53 11.68 15.52
CA PHE A 44 7.05 11.45 16.87
C PHE A 44 8.44 12.04 17.07
N THR A 45 9.33 11.89 16.09
CA THR A 45 10.68 12.46 16.13
C THR A 45 10.63 13.98 16.25
N ALA A 46 9.78 14.66 15.48
CA ALA A 46 9.60 16.10 15.55
C ALA A 46 9.19 16.56 16.95
N MET A 47 8.29 15.83 17.62
CA MET A 47 7.84 16.15 18.98
C MET A 47 8.90 15.85 20.04
N LYS A 48 9.54 14.67 19.98
CA LYS A 48 10.58 14.26 20.93
C LYS A 48 11.81 15.17 20.89
N THR A 49 12.18 15.63 19.70
CA THR A 49 13.37 16.49 19.51
C THR A 49 13.06 17.98 19.49
N ARG A 50 11.79 18.36 19.38
CA ARG A 50 11.31 19.74 19.17
C ARG A 50 11.88 20.43 17.92
N LYS A 51 12.40 19.65 16.96
CA LYS A 51 13.00 20.13 15.70
C LYS A 51 11.97 20.12 14.57
N LYS A 52 11.68 21.29 14.02
CA LYS A 52 10.66 21.46 12.96
C LYS A 52 11.14 20.93 11.59
N GLU A 53 12.44 20.73 11.41
CA GLU A 53 13.07 20.19 10.20
C GLU A 53 12.52 18.81 9.84
N TYR A 54 12.17 17.99 10.83
CA TYR A 54 11.54 16.68 10.61
C TYR A 54 10.16 16.81 9.94
N LEU A 55 9.43 17.91 10.15
CA LEU A 55 8.15 18.17 9.48
C LEU A 55 8.35 18.50 7.98
N ILE A 56 9.49 19.08 7.61
CA ILE A 56 9.86 19.32 6.21
C ILE A 56 10.05 17.98 5.50
N VAL A 57 10.79 17.05 6.12
CA VAL A 57 10.99 15.69 5.61
C VAL A 57 9.66 14.95 5.56
N GLN A 58 8.84 15.04 6.61
CA GLN A 58 7.51 14.41 6.65
C GLN A 58 6.62 14.89 5.51
N SER A 59 6.64 16.20 5.19
CA SER A 59 5.92 16.76 4.05
C SER A 59 6.40 16.16 2.71
N ALA A 60 7.70 15.94 2.54
CA ALA A 60 8.25 15.30 1.34
C ALA A 60 7.83 13.83 1.22
N VAL A 61 7.88 13.07 2.33
CA VAL A 61 7.41 11.68 2.40
C VAL A 61 5.91 11.60 2.10
N ARG A 62 5.11 12.49 2.68
CA ARG A 62 3.67 12.58 2.41
C ARG A 62 3.37 12.80 0.93
N LYS A 63 4.09 13.71 0.27
CA LYS A 63 3.96 13.94 -1.19
C LYS A 63 4.32 12.69 -2.00
N LYS A 64 5.35 11.95 -1.58
CA LYS A 64 5.75 10.66 -2.19
C LYS A 64 4.65 9.60 -2.02
N ARG A 65 4.10 9.44 -0.81
CA ARG A 65 3.00 8.52 -0.50
C ARG A 65 1.77 8.83 -1.35
N ILE A 66 1.32 10.09 -1.37
CA ILE A 66 0.15 10.51 -2.17
C ILE A 66 0.35 10.14 -3.64
N ARG A 67 1.54 10.38 -4.19
CA ARG A 67 1.81 10.06 -5.60
C ARG A 67 1.78 8.56 -5.89
N LEU A 68 2.31 7.72 -4.99
CA LEU A 68 2.25 6.27 -5.16
C LEU A 68 0.83 5.74 -4.96
N MET A 69 0.10 6.24 -3.96
CA MET A 69 -1.31 5.91 -3.77
C MET A 69 -2.15 6.23 -5.01
N LYS A 70 -1.95 7.38 -5.66
CA LYS A 70 -2.65 7.70 -6.93
C LYS A 70 -2.40 6.72 -8.07
N LYS A 71 -1.29 5.97 -8.02
CA LYS A 71 -0.97 4.93 -9.01
C LYS A 71 -1.50 3.55 -8.60
N LEU A 72 -1.54 3.31 -7.29
CA LEU A 72 -1.94 2.04 -6.69
C LEU A 72 -3.47 1.88 -6.68
N LEU A 73 -4.20 2.93 -6.30
CA LEU A 73 -5.65 2.87 -6.11
C LEU A 73 -6.38 3.00 -7.45
N THR A 74 -7.33 2.10 -7.68
CA THR A 74 -8.23 2.11 -8.84
C THR A 74 -9.62 2.61 -8.49
N ASN A 75 -10.04 2.48 -7.22
CA ASN A 75 -11.30 3.02 -6.71
C ASN A 75 -11.03 4.00 -5.55
N THR A 76 -11.52 5.24 -5.69
CA THR A 76 -11.39 6.30 -4.67
C THR A 76 -12.72 6.98 -4.37
N GLU A 77 -13.86 6.32 -4.61
CA GLU A 77 -15.19 6.84 -4.29
C GLU A 77 -15.34 7.11 -2.78
N GLY A 78 -15.98 8.23 -2.41
CA GLY A 78 -16.22 8.59 -1.02
C GLY A 78 -14.95 8.57 -0.16
N GLU A 79 -14.98 7.78 0.91
CA GLU A 79 -13.88 7.63 1.87
C GLU A 79 -12.88 6.52 1.49
N LEU A 80 -13.02 5.86 0.34
CA LEU A 80 -12.19 4.71 -0.02
C LEU A 80 -10.70 5.02 -0.08
N TRP A 81 -10.31 6.25 -0.41
CA TRP A 81 -8.92 6.69 -0.31
C TRP A 81 -8.38 6.57 1.12
N CYS A 82 -9.14 7.09 2.09
CA CYS A 82 -8.78 7.07 3.50
C CYS A 82 -8.82 5.65 4.04
N ILE A 83 -9.89 4.90 3.77
CA ILE A 83 -10.06 3.50 4.19
C ILE A 83 -8.91 2.65 3.68
N SER A 84 -8.55 2.77 2.39
CA SER A 84 -7.42 2.04 1.79
C SER A 84 -6.10 2.33 2.52
N LYS A 85 -5.82 3.60 2.81
CA LYS A 85 -4.63 4.00 3.60
C LYS A 85 -4.64 3.39 5.00
N HIS A 86 -5.80 3.34 5.65
CA HIS A 86 -5.94 2.79 6.99
C HIS A 86 -5.78 1.26 7.00
N LEU A 87 -6.36 0.54 6.04
CA LEU A 87 -6.17 -0.91 5.90
C LEU A 87 -4.70 -1.28 5.69
N LEU A 88 -4.00 -0.59 4.78
CA LEU A 88 -2.56 -0.78 4.56
C LEU A 88 -1.74 -0.52 5.84
N ALA A 89 -2.07 0.53 6.59
CA ALA A 89 -1.40 0.84 7.85
C ALA A 89 -1.66 -0.23 8.93
N THR A 90 -2.90 -0.72 9.03
CA THR A 90 -3.30 -1.79 9.96
C THR A 90 -2.57 -3.09 9.63
N THR A 91 -2.53 -3.52 8.36
CA THR A 91 -1.77 -4.70 7.93
C THR A 91 -0.31 -4.63 8.38
N MET A 92 0.36 -3.51 8.13
CA MET A 92 1.77 -3.34 8.52
C MET A 92 1.96 -3.41 10.04
N ARG A 93 1.05 -2.80 10.81
CA ARG A 93 1.13 -2.81 12.27
C ARG A 93 0.90 -4.20 12.87
N LEU A 94 -0.02 -4.98 12.29
CA LEU A 94 -0.26 -6.36 12.69
C LEU A 94 0.97 -7.23 12.39
N MET A 95 1.57 -7.12 11.19
CA MET A 95 2.82 -7.82 10.85
C MET A 95 3.98 -7.49 11.81
N GLU A 96 4.17 -6.22 12.14
CA GLU A 96 5.18 -5.80 13.13
C GLU A 96 4.89 -6.38 14.52
N THR A 97 3.60 -6.48 14.88
CA THR A 97 3.18 -7.05 16.17
C THR A 97 3.40 -8.55 16.20
N ALA A 98 3.01 -9.29 15.15
CA ALA A 98 3.26 -10.72 15.03
C ALA A 98 4.75 -11.08 15.15
N THR A 99 5.63 -10.25 14.58
CA THR A 99 7.09 -10.42 14.66
C THR A 99 7.58 -10.46 16.12
N LYS A 100 6.87 -9.87 17.08
CA LYS A 100 7.25 -9.92 18.51
C LYS A 100 6.98 -11.28 19.16
N TYR A 101 6.11 -12.09 18.55
CA TYR A 101 5.72 -13.40 19.05
C TYR A 101 6.49 -14.54 18.37
N THR A 102 7.20 -14.29 17.26
CA THR A 102 7.88 -15.36 16.48
C THR A 102 8.90 -16.16 17.27
N ASP A 103 9.50 -15.56 18.29
CA ASP A 103 10.54 -16.20 19.10
C ASP A 103 9.98 -17.02 20.28
N ASN A 104 8.71 -16.78 20.68
CA ASN A 104 8.16 -17.29 21.95
C ASN A 104 6.79 -17.97 21.83
N ASP A 105 5.97 -17.59 20.85
CA ASP A 105 4.61 -18.09 20.64
C ASP A 105 4.24 -17.99 19.16
N THR A 106 4.65 -19.00 18.39
CA THR A 106 4.43 -19.04 16.93
C THR A 106 2.96 -19.17 16.57
N ASP A 107 2.14 -19.78 17.43
CA ASP A 107 0.70 -19.93 17.21
C ASP A 107 0.01 -18.58 17.30
N GLU A 108 0.35 -17.75 18.29
CA GLU A 108 -0.15 -16.38 18.39
C GLU A 108 0.39 -15.49 17.26
N ALA A 109 1.67 -15.64 16.89
CA ALA A 109 2.23 -14.95 15.73
C ALA A 109 1.44 -15.27 14.45
N GLN A 110 1.08 -16.54 14.24
CA GLN A 110 0.30 -16.97 13.08
C GLN A 110 -1.09 -16.33 13.05
N LYS A 111 -1.83 -16.32 14.17
CA LYS A 111 -3.16 -15.68 14.23
C LYS A 111 -3.11 -14.20 13.87
N ILE A 112 -2.11 -13.48 14.36
CA ILE A 112 -1.94 -12.04 14.05
C ILE A 112 -1.57 -11.85 12.56
N ILE A 113 -0.79 -12.76 11.97
CA ILE A 113 -0.49 -12.73 10.53
C ILE A 113 -1.74 -13.00 9.69
N GLU A 114 -2.61 -13.92 10.12
CA GLU A 114 -3.91 -14.19 9.49
C GLU A 114 -4.77 -12.92 9.49
N ASP A 115 -4.90 -12.24 10.64
CA ASP A 115 -5.59 -10.94 10.72
C ASP A 115 -4.96 -9.89 9.78
N ALA A 116 -3.63 -9.85 9.68
CA ALA A 116 -2.92 -8.93 8.78
C ALA A 116 -3.25 -9.22 7.31
N PHE A 117 -3.33 -10.50 6.94
CA PHE A 117 -3.70 -10.98 5.61
C PHE A 117 -5.15 -10.63 5.28
N ASP A 118 -6.07 -10.78 6.23
CA ASP A 118 -7.47 -10.40 6.08
C ASP A 118 -7.60 -8.90 5.81
N MET A 119 -6.90 -8.05 6.58
CA MET A 119 -6.90 -6.59 6.36
C MET A 119 -6.34 -6.20 4.98
N TYR A 120 -5.31 -6.92 4.52
CA TYR A 120 -4.74 -6.70 3.19
C TYR A 120 -5.67 -7.18 2.08
N GLY A 121 -6.37 -8.29 2.29
CA GLY A 121 -7.42 -8.79 1.40
C GLY A 121 -8.57 -7.79 1.26
N LEU A 122 -9.03 -7.20 2.36
CA LEU A 122 -10.04 -6.14 2.34
C LEU A 122 -9.57 -4.93 1.51
N PHE A 123 -8.30 -4.54 1.62
CA PHE A 123 -7.76 -3.46 0.80
C PHE A 123 -7.91 -3.75 -0.70
N TRP A 124 -7.54 -4.97 -1.15
CA TRP A 124 -7.68 -5.37 -2.55
C TRP A 124 -9.14 -5.50 -2.97
N MET A 125 -9.99 -6.05 -2.11
CA MET A 125 -11.43 -6.15 -2.38
C MET A 125 -12.02 -4.78 -2.70
N LEU A 126 -11.71 -3.74 -1.91
CA LEU A 126 -12.17 -2.37 -2.17
C LEU A 126 -11.71 -1.82 -3.53
N GLN A 127 -10.52 -2.20 -4.01
CA GLN A 127 -10.03 -1.79 -5.33
C GLN A 127 -10.77 -2.48 -6.49
N THR A 128 -11.44 -3.59 -6.23
CA THR A 128 -12.20 -4.40 -7.22
C THR A 128 -13.70 -4.14 -7.21
N ILE A 129 -14.22 -3.39 -6.22
CA ILE A 129 -15.62 -2.95 -6.23
C ILE A 129 -15.76 -1.98 -7.41
N GLU A 130 -16.26 -2.47 -8.54
CA GLU A 130 -16.50 -1.69 -9.74
C GLU A 130 -17.56 -0.60 -9.54
N GLU A 131 -17.40 0.49 -10.31
CA GLU A 131 -18.41 1.49 -10.68
C GLU A 131 -19.60 0.85 -11.46
N LYS A 132 -20.25 -0.18 -10.92
CA LYS A 132 -21.42 -0.86 -11.55
C LYS A 132 -22.60 0.07 -11.85
N THR A 133 -22.52 1.34 -11.48
CA THR A 133 -23.53 2.37 -11.72
C THR A 133 -23.40 3.10 -13.05
N LYS A 134 -22.26 3.03 -13.77
CA LYS A 134 -22.09 3.80 -15.04
C LYS A 134 -22.41 3.04 -16.33
N SER A 135 -22.57 1.71 -16.31
CA SER A 135 -22.97 0.95 -17.50
C SER A 135 -24.48 0.80 -17.68
N ASN A 136 -25.30 1.11 -16.66
CA ASN A 136 -26.76 0.98 -16.70
C ASN A 136 -27.52 2.27 -17.07
N THR A 137 -26.85 3.31 -17.58
CA THR A 137 -27.49 4.58 -18.00
C THR A 137 -27.31 4.91 -19.49
N MET A 138 -26.87 3.96 -20.32
CA MET A 138 -26.90 4.07 -21.79
C MET A 138 -27.63 2.88 -22.42
N GLY A 139 -28.84 2.60 -21.96
CA GLY A 139 -29.79 1.68 -22.58
C GLY A 139 -31.10 2.40 -22.86
#